data_AF-A0A3A4UPN5-F1
#
_entry.id   AF-A0A3A4UPN5-F1
#
_cell.length_a   1.000
_cell.length_b   1.000
_cell.length_c   1.000
_cell.angle_alpha   90.00
_cell.angle_beta   90.00
_cell.angle_gamma   90.00
#
_symmetry.space_group_name_H-M   'P 1'
#
loop_
_entity.id
_entity.type
_entity.pdbx_description
1 polymer ?
#
loop_
_entity_poly.entity_id
_entity_poly.type
_entity_poly.pdbx_seq_one_letter_code
_entity_poly.pdbx_strand_id
1 'polypeptide(L)' 'MEKKYYTIKEAADHLGVSAITLRNWDKKGLLVAYRHPINNYRMYRSDQLELLKRKIEGSRQRLSVKRMDVS' A
#
# COMPACT_ATOMS: atom_id res chain seq x y z
N MET A 1 15.68 12.90 7.34
CA MET A 1 16.07 11.76 6.48
C MET A 1 14.86 10.85 6.35
N GLU A 2 14.32 10.71 5.14
CA GLU A 2 13.22 9.77 4.90
C GLU A 2 13.72 8.32 4.98
N LYS A 3 12.96 7.46 5.67
CA LYS A 3 13.26 6.03 5.73
C LYS A 3 13.05 5.44 4.33
N LYS A 4 14.09 4.85 3.74
CA LYS A 4 14.00 4.19 2.43
C LYS A 4 13.12 2.93 2.46
N TYR A 5 13.00 2.31 3.63
CA TYR A 5 12.25 1.07 3.84
C TYR A 5 11.37 1.16 5.08
N TYR A 6 10.18 0.60 4.97
CA TYR A 6 9.15 0.53 5.99
C TYR A 6 8.81 -0.92 6.27
N THR A 7 8.67 -1.27 7.54
CA THR A 7 8.09 -2.55 7.93
C THR A 7 6.60 -2.59 7.60
N ILE A 8 5.99 -3.77 7.63
CA ILE A 8 4.54 -3.91 7.39
C ILE A 8 3.68 -3.08 8.35
N LYS A 9 4.12 -2.85 9.58
CA LYS A 9 3.40 -2.02 10.55
C LYS A 9 3.49 -0.55 10.15
N GLU A 10 4.71 -0.05 9.94
CA GLU A 10 4.90 1.36 9.57
C GLU A 10 4.24 1.69 8.22
N ALA A 11 4.28 0.76 7.26
CA ALA A 11 3.58 0.90 5.99
C ALA A 11 2.05 0.94 6.16
N ALA A 12 1.51 0.15 7.10
CA ALA A 12 0.08 0.11 7.39
C ALA A 12 -0.38 1.47 7.94
N ASP A 13 0.37 1.98 8.91
CA ASP A 13 0.12 3.28 9.55
C ASP A 13 0.25 4.43 8.53
N HIS A 14 1.26 4.37 7.66
CA HIS A 14 1.48 5.38 6.63
C HIS A 14 0.37 5.42 5.57
N LEU A 15 -0.18 4.27 5.21
CA LEU A 15 -1.27 4.14 4.22
C LEU A 15 -2.67 4.28 4.84
N GLY A 16 -2.79 4.30 6.17
CA GLY A 16 -4.07 4.29 6.87
C GLY A 16 -4.88 3.01 6.66
N VAL A 17 -4.20 1.87 6.47
CA VAL A 17 -4.83 0.56 6.27
C VAL A 17 -4.38 -0.42 7.34
N SER A 18 -5.07 -1.55 7.49
CA SER A 18 -4.62 -2.59 8.42
C SER A 18 -3.38 -3.33 7.89
N ALA A 19 -2.51 -3.81 8.78
CA ALA A 19 -1.40 -4.68 8.41
C ALA A 19 -1.87 -5.97 7.71
N ILE A 20 -3.07 -6.46 8.00
CA ILE A 20 -3.68 -7.62 7.34
C ILE A 20 -3.96 -7.29 5.87
N THR A 21 -4.48 -6.10 5.58
CA THR A 21 -4.71 -5.62 4.21
C THR A 21 -3.41 -5.62 3.41
N LEU A 22 -2.32 -5.14 4.00
CA LEU A 22 -1.01 -5.19 3.34
C LEU A 22 -0.51 -6.62 3.10
N ARG A 23 -0.71 -7.56 4.05
CA ARG A 23 -0.38 -8.98 3.83
C ARG A 23 -1.19 -9.57 2.67
N ASN A 24 -2.45 -9.19 2.54
CA ASN A 24 -3.29 -9.66 1.43
C ASN A 24 -2.82 -9.08 0.10
N TRP A 25 -2.37 -7.83 0.05
CA TRP A 25 -1.80 -7.23 -1.15
C TRP A 25 -0.45 -7.85 -1.53
N ASP A 26 0.41 -8.15 -0.55
CA ASP A 26 1.64 -8.93 -0.74
C ASP A 26 1.34 -10.31 -1.35
N LYS A 27 0.39 -11.05 -0.76
CA LYS A 27 -0.06 -12.35 -1.29
C LYS A 27 -0.65 -12.27 -2.71
N LYS A 28 -1.32 -11.16 -3.03
CA LYS A 28 -1.90 -10.91 -4.36
C LYS A 28 -0.89 -10.39 -5.38
N GLY A 29 0.36 -10.12 -4.99
CA GLY A 29 1.37 -9.51 -5.86
C GLY A 29 1.10 -8.04 -6.21
N LEU A 30 0.16 -7.39 -5.52
CA LEU A 30 -0.15 -5.97 -5.69
C LEU A 30 0.90 -5.06 -5.05
N LEU A 31 1.61 -5.59 -4.04
CA LEU A 31 2.70 -4.93 -3.35
C LEU A 31 3.84 -5.94 -3.23
N VAL A 32 5.05 -5.57 -3.63
CA VAL A 32 6.18 -6.50 -3.64
C VAL A 32 7.07 -6.21 -2.43
N ALA A 33 6.96 -7.04 -1.40
CA ALA A 33 7.85 -6.92 -0.26
C ALA A 33 9.28 -7.30 -0.62
N TYR A 34 10.24 -6.45 -0.28
CA TYR A 34 11.64 -6.84 -0.19
C TYR A 34 11.82 -7.73 1.03
N ARG A 35 12.44 -8.90 0.86
CA ARG A 35 12.72 -9.81 1.97
C ARG A 35 14.12 -9.56 2.47
N HIS A 36 14.23 -9.23 3.76
CA HIS A 36 15.52 -9.00 4.36
C HIS A 36 16.33 -10.32 4.39
N PRO A 37 17.59 -10.34 3.93
CA PRO A 37 18.35 -11.58 3.70
C PRO A 37 18.60 -12.40 4.97
N ILE A 38 18.63 -11.75 6.14
CA ILE A 38 18.99 -12.38 7.41
C ILE A 38 17.78 -12.97 8.15
N ASN A 39 16.61 -12.33 8.08
CA ASN A 39 15.47 -12.66 8.94
C ASN A 39 14.14 -12.78 8.16
N ASN A 40 14.19 -12.66 6.83
CA ASN A 40 13.06 -12.84 5.92
C ASN A 40 11.86 -11.92 6.23
N TYR A 41 12.08 -10.83 6.97
CA TYR A 41 11.03 -9.85 7.25
C TYR A 41 10.69 -9.08 5.97
N ARG A 42 9.40 -8.78 5.83
CA ARG A 42 8.86 -7.99 4.73
C ARG A 42 9.14 -6.51 4.98
N MET A 43 9.85 -5.90 4.03
CA MET A 43 10.10 -4.47 3.99
C MET A 43 9.57 -3.88 2.68
N TYR A 44 9.02 -2.68 2.75
CA TYR A 44 8.44 -1.97 1.62
C TYR A 44 9.20 -0.67 1.37
N ARG A 45 9.46 -0.34 0.11
CA ARG A 45 10.12 0.92 -0.25
C ARG A 45 9.15 2.09 -0.10
N SER A 46 9.67 3.26 0.30
CA SER A 46 8.93 4.53 0.30
C SER A 46 8.17 4.75 -1.00
N ASP A 47 8.86 4.62 -2.13
CA ASP A 47 8.32 4.93 -3.47
C ASP A 47 7.13 4.03 -3.84
N GLN A 48 7.18 2.75 -3.42
CA GLN A 48 6.06 1.84 -3.63
C GLN A 48 4.85 2.23 -2.79
N LEU A 49 5.05 2.60 -1.53
CA LEU A 49 3.96 3.03 -0.65
C LEU A 49 3.31 4.31 -1.17
N GLU A 50 4.11 5.28 -1.62
CA GLU A 50 3.60 6.52 -2.17
C GLU A 50 2.79 6.29 -3.47
N LEU A 51 3.30 5.45 -4.37
CA LEU A 51 2.56 5.05 -5.57
C LEU A 51 1.22 4.38 -5.21
N LEU A 52 1.24 3.50 -4.20
CA LEU A 52 0.06 2.80 -3.74
C LEU A 52 -0.96 3.76 -3.14
N LYS A 53 -0.51 4.71 -2.32
CA LYS A 53 -1.33 5.76 -1.71
C LYS A 53 -2.07 6.55 -2.78
N ARG A 54 -1.35 7.03 -3.80
CA ARG A 54 -1.94 7.75 -4.94
C ARG A 54 -2.97 6.89 -5.69
N LYS A 55 -2.71 5.59 -5.86
CA LYS A 55 -3.65 4.66 -6.51
C LYS A 55 -4.91 4.44 -5.68
N ILE A 56 -4.80 4.35 -4.36
CA ILE A 56 -5.93 4.23 -3.44
C ILE A 56 -6.80 5.49 -3.52
N GLU A 57 -6.18 6.67 -3.41
CA GLU A 57 -6.87 7.97 -3.53
C GLU A 57 -7.57 8.11 -4.89
N GLY A 58 -6.87 7.81 -5.99
CA GLY A 58 -7.44 7.90 -7.34
C GLY A 58 -8.52 6.86 -7.66
N SER A 59 -8.52 5.69 -7.00
CA SER A 59 -9.59 4.69 -7.15
C SER A 59 -10.85 5.06 -6.37
N ARG A 60 -10.68 5.66 -5.19
CA ARG A 60 -11.78 6.19 -4.36
C ARG A 60 -12.55 7.29 -5.08
N GLN A 61 -11.86 8.14 -5.85
CA GLN A 61 -12.49 9.23 -6.61
C GLN A 61 -13.28 8.73 -7.84
N ARG A 62 -12.80 7.67 -8.50
CA ARG A 62 -13.55 7.04 -9.61
C ARG A 62 -14.85 6.34 -9.16
N LEU A 63 -14.88 5.83 -7.94
CA LEU A 63 -16.08 5.20 -7.37
C LEU A 63 -17.18 6.21 -7.02
N SER A 64 -16.84 7.48 -6.73
CA SER A 64 -17.85 8.51 -6.43
C SER A 64 -18.51 9.09 -7.68
N VAL A 65 -17.77 9.22 -8.80
CA VAL A 65 -18.31 9.78 -10.06
C VAL A 65 -19.36 8.86 -10.69
N LYS A 66 -19.20 7.53 -10.58
CA LYS A 66 -20.07 6.56 -11.24
C LYS A 66 -21.51 6.49 -10.68
N ARG A 67 -21.83 7.25 -9.62
CA ARG A 67 -23.18 7.33 -9.05
C ARG A 67 -23.97 8.58 -9.49
N MET A 68 -23.36 9.53 -10.19
CA MET A 68 -24.00 10.81 -10.56
C MET A 68 -24.66 10.84 -11.94
N ASP A 69 -24.37 9.89 -12.83
CA ASP A 69 -24.99 9.82 -14.17
C ASP A 69 -26.00 8.67 -14.26
N VAL A 70 -27.15 8.84 -13.60
CA VAL A 70 -28.41 8.21 -14.00
C VAL A 70 -29.51 9.23 -13.71
N SER A 71 -29.87 10.01 -14.73
CA SER A 71 -31.10 10.83 -14.81
C SER A 71 -31.69 10.63 -16.19
#